data_AF-A0A059ZS96-F1
#
_entry.id   AF-A0A059ZS96-F1
#
_cell.length_a   1.000
_cell.length_b   1.000
_cell.length_c   1.000
_cell.angle_alpha   90.00
_cell.angle_beta   90.00
_cell.angle_gamma   90.00
#
_symmetry.space_group_name_H-M   'P 1'
#
loop_
_entity.id
_entity.type
_entity.pdbx_description
1 polymer ?
#
loop_
_entity_poly.entity_id
_entity_poly.type
_entity_poly.pdbx_seq_one_letter_code
_entity_poly.pdbx_strand_id
1 'polypeptide(L)'
;MIEAVSTGQINAGLGSRIEYGHESIFTRFGFTEPDGSHIAVTSHQFRHYLNTIAQAGGLSQLDIAKWSGRRDIKQNEAYDHVTPGQMLQKIRDAVGGDQMFGPLAELPKKVLIRRDEFARLVVPTAHTTDLGYCVHDYSASPCQLHMDCIHCQDLLCVKGDAGREALLRLRLDEAKGLMDKAQAAKAEGYLGSDRWIDHHRSTVDRLTQLCSIMDDPAVPNGAVIQLATPKMPSRLDQVSKIGEFQPENEQTRLLADVKALLGE
;
A
#
# COMPACT_ATOMS: atom_id res chain seq x y z
N MET A 1 -57.06 16.69 13.40
CA MET A 1 -57.09 15.23 13.20
C MET A 1 -55.64 14.80 13.05
N ILE A 2 -55.11 14.01 13.98
CA ILE A 2 -53.71 13.55 13.91
C ILE A 2 -53.72 12.27 13.09
N GLU A 3 -53.11 12.31 11.91
CA GLU A 3 -52.95 11.13 11.06
C GLU A 3 -51.90 10.19 11.66
N ALA A 4 -52.21 8.90 11.71
CA ALA A 4 -51.26 7.91 12.22
C ALA A 4 -50.13 7.70 11.21
N VAL A 5 -48.89 7.84 11.67
CA VAL A 5 -47.71 7.56 10.85
C VAL A 5 -47.54 6.04 10.70
N SER A 6 -47.50 5.58 9.45
CA SER A 6 -47.29 4.19 9.09
C SER A 6 -45.82 3.89 8.74
N THR A 7 -45.42 2.62 8.89
CA THR A 7 -44.10 2.14 8.45
C THR A 7 -43.86 2.40 6.96
N GLY A 8 -44.93 2.36 6.15
CA GLY A 8 -44.86 2.66 4.72
C GLY A 8 -44.48 4.12 4.43
N GLN A 9 -45.04 5.06 5.20
CA GLN A 9 -44.68 6.49 5.10
C GLN A 9 -43.22 6.73 5.50
N ILE A 10 -42.75 6.06 6.56
CA ILE A 10 -41.35 6.15 7.00
C ILE A 10 -40.41 5.60 5.92
N ASN A 11 -40.67 4.39 5.42
CA ASN A 11 -39.82 3.76 4.41
C ASN A 11 -39.81 4.54 3.09
N ALA A 12 -40.95 5.10 2.67
CA ALA A 12 -41.02 5.98 1.50
C ALA A 12 -40.16 7.24 1.70
N GLY A 13 -40.25 7.88 2.87
CA GLY A 13 -39.41 9.03 3.23
C GLY A 13 -37.91 8.71 3.27
N LEU A 14 -37.54 7.46 3.58
CA LEU A 14 -36.17 6.96 3.58
C LEU A 14 -35.70 6.41 2.22
N GLY A 15 -36.47 6.59 1.15
CA GLY A 15 -36.04 6.29 -0.21
C GLY A 15 -36.48 4.94 -0.78
N SER A 16 -37.24 4.13 -0.03
CA SER A 16 -37.64 2.80 -0.49
C SER A 16 -38.65 2.79 -1.66
N ARG A 17 -39.14 3.95 -2.10
CA ARG A 17 -40.15 4.09 -3.16
C ARG A 17 -39.77 5.13 -4.22
N ILE A 18 -38.51 5.55 -4.28
CA ILE A 18 -38.04 6.53 -5.27
C ILE A 18 -38.29 6.05 -6.70
N GLU A 19 -38.10 4.74 -6.97
CA GLU A 19 -38.37 4.13 -8.27
C GLU A 19 -39.84 4.24 -8.72
N TYR A 20 -40.76 4.45 -7.78
CA TYR A 20 -42.20 4.62 -8.04
C TYR A 20 -42.63 6.10 -8.06
N GLY A 21 -41.68 7.04 -8.17
CA GLY A 21 -41.95 8.47 -8.27
C GLY A 21 -42.24 9.18 -6.96
N HIS A 22 -41.90 8.58 -5.82
CA HIS A 22 -42.02 9.22 -4.51
C HIS A 22 -40.73 9.93 -4.10
N GLU A 23 -40.82 11.19 -3.67
CA GLU A 23 -39.68 11.91 -3.12
C GLU A 23 -39.30 11.41 -1.72
N SER A 24 -38.01 11.21 -1.50
CA SER A 24 -37.44 10.93 -0.19
C SER A 24 -36.91 12.21 0.48
N ILE A 25 -36.56 12.12 1.76
CA ILE A 25 -35.86 13.21 2.44
C ILE A 25 -34.51 13.53 1.76
N PHE A 26 -33.80 12.52 1.27
CA PHE A 26 -32.50 12.69 0.59
C PHE A 26 -32.66 13.45 -0.71
N THR A 27 -33.63 13.04 -1.55
CA THR A 27 -33.95 13.69 -2.82
C THR A 27 -34.35 15.15 -2.61
N ARG A 28 -35.20 15.41 -1.61
CA ARG A 28 -35.67 16.76 -1.29
C ARG A 28 -34.54 17.71 -0.89
N PHE A 29 -33.47 17.21 -0.29
CA PHE A 29 -32.29 17.99 0.07
C PHE A 29 -31.15 17.90 -0.96
N GLY A 30 -31.34 17.19 -2.08
CA GLY A 30 -30.33 17.04 -3.12
C GLY A 30 -29.16 16.13 -2.77
N PHE A 31 -29.34 15.18 -1.85
CA PHE A 31 -28.33 14.18 -1.50
C PHE A 31 -28.41 12.94 -2.40
N THR A 32 -27.25 12.47 -2.88
CA THR A 32 -27.06 11.25 -3.66
C THR A 32 -25.87 10.48 -3.14
N GLU A 33 -25.77 9.21 -3.51
CA GLU A 33 -24.55 8.41 -3.31
C GLU A 33 -23.39 8.97 -4.18
N PRO A 34 -22.12 8.62 -3.89
CA PRO A 34 -20.96 9.09 -4.65
C PRO A 34 -20.97 8.74 -6.15
N ASP A 35 -21.70 7.70 -6.53
CA ASP A 35 -21.92 7.28 -7.92
C ASP A 35 -23.10 8.00 -8.60
N GLY A 36 -23.77 8.92 -7.88
CA GLY A 36 -24.93 9.66 -8.35
C GLY A 36 -26.27 8.93 -8.17
N SER A 37 -26.28 7.72 -7.62
CA SER A 37 -27.52 6.97 -7.38
C SER A 37 -28.31 7.53 -6.19
N HIS A 38 -29.60 7.18 -6.13
CA HIS A 38 -30.49 7.62 -5.05
C HIS A 38 -30.19 6.87 -3.75
N ILE A 39 -30.14 7.62 -2.64
CA ILE A 39 -29.97 7.03 -1.31
C ILE A 39 -31.29 6.36 -0.89
N ALA A 40 -31.22 5.09 -0.53
CA ALA A 40 -32.33 4.34 0.05
C ALA A 40 -31.86 3.57 1.28
N VAL A 41 -32.49 3.80 2.43
CA VAL A 41 -32.18 3.10 3.68
C VAL A 41 -33.44 2.56 4.35
N THR A 42 -33.29 1.46 5.06
CA THR A 42 -34.35 0.83 5.85
C THR A 42 -34.26 1.26 7.31
N SER A 43 -35.40 1.24 8.00
CA SER A 43 -35.45 1.47 9.44
C SER A 43 -34.56 0.50 10.24
N HIS A 44 -34.35 -0.72 9.74
CA HIS A 44 -33.50 -1.73 10.38
C HIS A 44 -32.00 -1.42 10.25
N GLN A 45 -31.55 -0.78 9.16
CA GLN A 45 -30.14 -0.40 9.00
C GLN A 45 -29.66 0.55 10.11
N PHE A 46 -30.51 1.48 10.56
CA PHE A 46 -30.18 2.31 11.73
C PHE A 46 -29.97 1.48 13.00
N ARG A 47 -30.77 0.42 13.19
CA ARG A 47 -30.63 -0.49 14.34
C ARG A 47 -29.35 -1.33 14.26
N HIS A 48 -28.92 -1.73 13.06
CA HIS A 48 -27.61 -2.36 12.87
C HIS A 48 -26.48 -1.39 13.22
N TYR A 49 -26.50 -0.18 12.65
CA TYR A 49 -25.48 0.84 12.88
C TYR A 49 -25.33 1.20 14.36
N LEU A 50 -26.45 1.42 15.04
CA LEU A 50 -26.48 1.72 16.47
C LEU A 50 -25.88 0.59 17.33
N ASN A 51 -26.12 -0.67 16.97
CA ASN A 51 -25.50 -1.82 17.66
C ASN A 51 -24.00 -1.89 17.39
N THR A 52 -23.56 -1.63 16.16
CA THR A 52 -22.15 -1.56 15.81
C THR A 52 -21.43 -0.47 16.62
N ILE A 53 -22.03 0.71 16.78
CA ILE A 53 -21.48 1.78 17.64
C ILE A 53 -21.40 1.32 19.10
N ALA A 54 -22.45 0.68 19.63
CA ALA A 54 -22.47 0.20 21.01
C ALA A 54 -21.38 -0.85 21.27
N GLN A 55 -21.17 -1.79 20.34
CA GLN A 55 -20.11 -2.80 20.40
C GLN A 55 -18.71 -2.18 20.32
N ALA A 56 -18.53 -1.21 19.42
CA ALA A 56 -17.29 -0.45 19.28
C ALA A 56 -16.98 0.37 20.54
N GLY A 57 -18.01 0.95 21.18
CA GLY A 57 -17.93 1.64 22.45
C GLY A 57 -17.69 0.73 23.66
N GLY A 58 -17.62 -0.59 23.47
CA GLY A 58 -17.25 -1.56 24.50
C GLY A 58 -18.40 -2.12 25.32
N LEU A 59 -19.66 -1.88 24.94
CA LEU A 59 -20.80 -2.48 25.65
C LEU A 59 -20.79 -4.00 25.51
N SER A 60 -21.18 -4.70 26.59
CA SER A 60 -21.31 -6.15 26.56
C SER A 60 -22.51 -6.58 25.69
N GLN A 61 -22.49 -7.81 25.19
CA GLN A 61 -23.62 -8.36 24.43
C GLN A 61 -24.91 -8.40 25.27
N LEU A 62 -24.81 -8.55 26.59
CA LEU A 62 -25.95 -8.47 27.50
C LEU A 62 -26.53 -7.06 27.57
N ASP A 63 -25.67 -6.04 27.69
CA ASP A 63 -26.11 -4.64 27.76
C ASP A 63 -26.73 -4.18 26.45
N ILE A 64 -26.13 -4.59 25.33
CA ILE A 64 -26.68 -4.37 23.99
C ILE A 64 -28.05 -5.02 23.85
N ALA A 65 -28.21 -6.27 24.32
CA ALA A 65 -29.50 -6.95 24.27
C ALA A 65 -30.56 -6.22 25.11
N LYS A 66 -30.22 -5.79 26.33
CA LYS A 66 -31.10 -5.02 27.21
C LYS A 66 -31.49 -3.68 26.60
N TRP A 67 -30.52 -2.89 26.14
CA TRP A 67 -30.74 -1.59 25.51
C TRP A 67 -31.58 -1.71 24.23
N SER A 68 -31.34 -2.77 23.46
CA SER A 68 -32.09 -3.05 22.24
C SER A 68 -33.47 -3.67 22.47
N GLY A 69 -33.83 -4.02 23.71
CA GLY A 69 -35.10 -4.69 24.04
C GLY A 69 -35.19 -6.14 23.56
N ARG A 70 -34.08 -6.86 23.48
CA ARG A 70 -34.01 -8.27 23.05
C ARG A 70 -34.27 -9.22 24.21
N ARG A 71 -34.99 -10.31 23.92
CA ARG A 71 -35.26 -11.38 24.90
C ARG A 71 -34.09 -12.35 25.05
N ASP A 72 -33.31 -12.54 23.99
CA ASP A 72 -32.18 -13.46 23.94
C ASP A 72 -30.96 -12.76 23.32
N ILE A 73 -29.79 -12.94 23.94
CA ILE A 73 -28.49 -12.39 23.50
C ILE A 73 -28.10 -12.93 22.13
N LYS A 74 -28.52 -14.16 21.77
CA LYS A 74 -28.25 -14.75 20.45
C LYS A 74 -28.81 -13.91 19.30
N GLN A 75 -29.81 -13.07 19.56
CA GLN A 75 -30.36 -12.13 18.57
C GLN A 75 -29.40 -10.99 18.21
N ASN A 76 -28.28 -10.84 18.90
CA ASN A 76 -27.27 -9.83 18.58
C ASN A 76 -26.41 -10.23 17.38
N GLU A 77 -26.23 -11.53 17.11
CA GLU A 77 -25.33 -12.04 16.06
C GLU A 77 -25.70 -11.51 14.67
N ALA A 78 -27.00 -11.47 14.36
CA ALA A 78 -27.50 -10.90 13.10
C ALA A 78 -27.21 -9.39 12.94
N TYR A 79 -26.76 -8.72 14.00
CA TYR A 79 -26.48 -7.29 14.06
C TYR A 79 -25.03 -6.96 14.40
N ASP A 80 -24.19 -7.98 14.60
CA ASP A 80 -22.76 -7.82 14.82
C ASP A 80 -22.06 -7.69 13.47
N HIS A 81 -21.65 -6.47 13.16
CA HIS A 81 -20.90 -6.14 11.95
C HIS A 81 -19.45 -5.76 12.28
N VAL A 82 -18.95 -6.13 13.47
CA VAL A 82 -17.56 -5.91 13.83
C VAL A 82 -16.68 -6.76 12.94
N THR A 83 -15.86 -6.11 12.12
CA THR A 83 -14.93 -6.80 11.24
C THR A 83 -13.72 -7.35 12.01
N PRO A 84 -13.04 -8.38 11.50
CA PRO A 84 -11.79 -8.87 12.10
C PRO A 84 -10.75 -7.76 12.33
N GLY A 85 -10.65 -6.80 11.40
CA GLY A 85 -9.76 -5.65 11.52
C GLY A 85 -10.12 -4.73 12.68
N GLN A 86 -11.41 -4.47 12.90
CA GLN A 86 -11.89 -3.67 14.03
C GLN A 86 -11.64 -4.37 15.36
N MET A 87 -11.83 -5.69 15.44
CA MET A 87 -11.51 -6.47 16.63
C MET A 87 -10.00 -6.47 16.92
N LEU A 88 -9.17 -6.62 15.90
CA LEU A 88 -7.72 -6.52 16.02
C LEU A 88 -7.29 -5.15 16.55
N GLN A 89 -7.90 -4.07 16.04
CA GLN A 89 -7.60 -2.72 16.49
C GLN A 89 -7.99 -2.53 17.97
N LYS A 90 -9.16 -3.02 18.37
CA LYS A 90 -9.60 -3.02 19.77
C LYS A 90 -8.59 -3.72 20.69
N ILE A 91 -8.05 -4.87 20.26
CA ILE A 91 -7.00 -5.57 21.01
C ILE A 91 -5.75 -4.71 21.09
N ARG A 92 -5.27 -4.16 19.97
CA ARG A 92 -4.07 -3.29 19.93
C ARG A 92 -4.20 -2.07 20.85
N ASP A 93 -5.38 -1.45 20.89
CA ASP A 93 -5.63 -0.26 21.71
C ASP A 93 -5.63 -0.58 23.21
N ALA A 94 -6.07 -1.79 23.55
CA ALA A 94 -6.07 -2.34 24.91
C ALA A 94 -4.69 -2.80 25.37
N VAL A 95 -3.78 -3.18 24.46
CA VAL A 95 -2.42 -3.58 24.82
C VAL A 95 -1.67 -2.45 25.53
N GLY A 96 -1.22 -2.73 26.75
CA GLY A 96 -0.57 -1.79 27.65
C GLY A 96 -1.45 -0.67 28.19
N GLY A 97 -2.79 -0.78 28.08
CA GLY A 97 -3.75 0.14 28.69
C GLY A 97 -4.54 -0.50 29.83
N ASP A 98 -5.29 0.33 30.56
CA ASP A 98 -6.05 -0.06 31.77
C ASP A 98 -7.24 -1.00 31.51
N GLN A 99 -7.58 -1.24 30.23
CA GLN A 99 -8.71 -2.07 29.82
C GLN A 99 -8.36 -3.53 29.56
N MET A 100 -7.09 -3.92 29.80
CA MET A 100 -6.63 -5.28 29.59
C MET A 100 -6.19 -5.91 30.91
N PHE A 101 -6.43 -7.22 31.03
CA PHE A 101 -6.03 -8.02 32.19
C PHE A 101 -5.13 -9.17 31.72
N GLY A 102 -4.10 -9.49 32.50
CA GLY A 102 -3.14 -10.56 32.21
C GLY A 102 -1.76 -10.07 31.77
N PRO A 103 -0.86 -10.97 31.34
CA PRO A 103 0.57 -10.63 31.10
C PRO A 103 0.80 -9.51 30.09
N LEU A 104 -0.09 -9.37 29.09
CA LEU A 104 0.03 -8.31 28.11
C LEU A 104 -0.29 -6.91 28.68
N ALA A 105 -1.00 -6.84 29.82
CA ALA A 105 -1.36 -5.58 30.48
C ALA A 105 -0.18 -4.99 31.25
N GLU A 106 0.79 -5.84 31.60
CA GLU A 106 2.07 -5.44 32.21
C GLU A 106 3.01 -4.80 31.18
N LEU A 107 2.75 -4.96 29.87
CA LEU A 107 3.53 -4.33 28.83
C LEU A 107 3.25 -2.82 28.79
N PRO A 108 4.27 -1.95 28.79
CA PRO A 108 4.04 -0.52 28.68
C PRO A 108 3.50 -0.16 27.29
N LYS A 109 2.46 0.67 27.21
CA LYS A 109 1.90 1.16 25.92
C LYS A 109 2.93 1.90 25.05
N LYS A 110 3.90 2.55 25.70
CA LYS A 110 5.03 3.22 25.04
C LYS A 110 6.29 2.89 25.82
N VAL A 111 7.18 2.10 25.20
CA VAL A 111 8.50 1.81 25.76
C VAL A 111 9.48 2.81 25.15
N LEU A 112 10.07 3.67 25.99
CA LEU A 112 11.21 4.47 25.58
C LEU A 112 12.45 3.57 25.65
N ILE A 113 13.00 3.25 24.50
CA ILE A 113 14.26 2.51 24.39
C ILE A 113 15.42 3.49 24.16
N ARG A 114 16.61 3.10 24.62
CA ARG A 114 17.82 3.91 24.36
C ARG A 114 18.19 3.81 22.88
N ARG A 115 18.91 4.82 22.36
CA ARG A 115 19.30 4.85 20.93
C ARG A 115 20.16 3.67 20.51
N ASP A 116 21.03 3.18 21.39
CA ASP A 116 21.88 2.02 21.14
C ASP A 116 21.07 0.72 21.08
N GLU A 117 20.02 0.60 21.90
CA GLU A 117 19.07 -0.51 21.83
C GLU A 117 18.25 -0.47 20.54
N PHE A 118 17.77 0.72 20.15
CA PHE A 118 17.10 0.92 18.87
C PHE A 118 17.98 0.55 17.68
N ALA A 119 19.26 0.92 17.70
CA ALA A 119 20.20 0.57 16.63
C ALA A 119 20.36 -0.95 16.47
N ARG A 120 20.35 -1.72 17.57
CA ARG A 120 20.39 -3.19 17.54
C ARG A 120 19.11 -3.82 17.00
N LEU A 121 17.96 -3.16 17.21
CA LEU A 121 16.68 -3.60 16.64
C LEU A 121 16.59 -3.30 15.15
N VAL A 122 17.11 -2.15 14.70
CA VAL A 122 17.09 -1.75 13.28
C VAL A 122 18.13 -2.50 12.46
N VAL A 123 19.30 -2.78 13.04
CA VAL A 123 20.39 -3.52 12.38
C VAL A 123 20.67 -4.79 13.19
N PRO A 124 19.81 -5.82 13.08
CA PRO A 124 19.98 -7.06 13.83
C PRO A 124 21.16 -7.89 13.33
N THR A 125 21.44 -7.82 12.02
CA THR A 125 22.54 -8.53 11.37
C THR A 125 23.17 -7.65 10.30
N ALA A 126 24.43 -7.94 9.93
CA ALA A 126 25.12 -7.29 8.82
C ALA A 126 25.88 -8.35 8.00
N HIS A 127 25.38 -8.65 6.81
CA HIS A 127 25.98 -9.63 5.90
C HIS A 127 26.91 -8.95 4.90
N THR A 128 28.11 -9.48 4.71
CA THR A 128 29.06 -8.93 3.72
C THR A 128 28.54 -9.12 2.30
N THR A 129 28.51 -8.04 1.53
CA THR A 129 28.28 -8.03 0.08
C THR A 129 29.54 -7.59 -0.66
N ASP A 130 29.48 -7.61 -1.98
CA ASP A 130 30.50 -7.06 -2.87
C ASP A 130 30.72 -5.55 -2.67
N LEU A 131 29.65 -4.78 -2.51
CA LEU A 131 29.73 -3.33 -2.37
C LEU A 131 29.84 -2.85 -0.91
N GLY A 132 29.44 -3.66 0.07
CA GLY A 132 29.34 -3.23 1.45
C GLY A 132 28.75 -4.29 2.39
N TYR A 133 27.69 -3.91 3.11
CA TYR A 133 26.99 -4.75 4.08
C TYR A 133 25.48 -4.66 3.88
N CYS A 134 24.80 -5.80 3.95
CA CYS A 134 23.34 -5.91 3.93
C CYS A 134 22.81 -6.01 5.37
N VAL A 135 21.96 -5.07 5.77
CA VAL A 135 21.31 -5.05 7.10
C VAL A 135 19.91 -5.66 7.11
N HIS A 136 19.53 -6.34 6.03
CA HIS A 136 18.24 -7.01 5.90
C HIS A 136 18.02 -8.03 7.02
N ASP A 137 16.82 -8.02 7.61
CA ASP A 137 16.42 -9.00 8.60
C ASP A 137 15.96 -10.31 7.93
N TYR A 138 16.94 -11.19 7.67
CA TYR A 138 16.70 -12.52 7.12
C TYR A 138 15.88 -13.45 8.03
N SER A 139 15.71 -13.10 9.31
CA SER A 139 14.81 -13.85 10.21
C SER A 139 13.35 -13.50 9.97
N ALA A 140 13.07 -12.27 9.54
CA ALA A 140 11.73 -11.81 9.20
C ALA A 140 11.30 -12.23 7.79
N SER A 141 12.20 -12.15 6.80
CA SER A 141 11.90 -12.51 5.41
C SER A 141 13.14 -12.83 4.59
N PRO A 142 13.04 -13.63 3.51
CA PRO A 142 14.13 -13.77 2.54
C PRO A 142 14.28 -12.51 1.67
N CYS A 143 15.49 -12.29 1.14
CA CYS A 143 15.78 -11.17 0.24
C CYS A 143 14.93 -11.25 -1.03
N GLN A 144 14.19 -10.16 -1.31
CA GLN A 144 13.33 -10.03 -2.49
C GLN A 144 14.06 -9.51 -3.74
N LEU A 145 15.29 -9.02 -3.58
CA LEU A 145 16.08 -8.38 -4.64
C LEU A 145 17.18 -9.29 -5.20
N HIS A 146 17.37 -10.49 -4.65
CA HIS A 146 18.22 -11.54 -5.22
C HIS A 146 19.62 -11.06 -5.68
N MET A 147 20.36 -10.41 -4.78
CA MET A 147 21.71 -9.83 -5.02
C MET A 147 21.76 -8.57 -5.91
N ASP A 148 20.62 -7.96 -6.24
CA ASP A 148 20.57 -6.59 -6.78
C ASP A 148 20.76 -5.55 -5.65
N CYS A 149 21.90 -5.65 -4.97
CA CYS A 149 22.20 -4.89 -3.75
C CYS A 149 22.22 -3.38 -3.99
N ILE A 150 22.64 -2.93 -5.17
CA ILE A 150 22.70 -1.49 -5.47
C ILE A 150 21.31 -0.85 -5.48
N HIS A 151 20.28 -1.61 -5.83
CA HIS A 151 18.86 -1.22 -5.73
C HIS A 151 18.21 -1.64 -4.40
N CYS A 152 18.98 -2.02 -3.39
CA CYS A 152 18.46 -2.33 -2.07
C CYS A 152 18.59 -1.11 -1.13
N GLN A 153 17.54 -0.82 -0.37
CA GLN A 153 17.62 0.18 0.71
C GLN A 153 18.47 -0.34 1.89
N ASP A 154 18.55 -1.65 2.08
CA ASP A 154 19.29 -2.26 3.20
C ASP A 154 20.81 -2.36 2.94
N LEU A 155 21.32 -1.82 1.83
CA LEU A 155 22.75 -1.77 1.54
C LEU A 155 23.42 -0.58 2.24
N LEU A 156 24.41 -0.88 3.07
CA LEU A 156 25.30 0.10 3.69
C LEU A 156 26.72 -0.07 3.14
N CYS A 157 27.33 1.03 2.71
CA CYS A 157 28.72 1.08 2.27
C CYS A 157 29.56 1.89 3.25
N VAL A 158 30.85 1.58 3.40
CA VAL A 158 31.75 2.31 4.30
C VAL A 158 32.88 2.92 3.47
N LYS A 159 33.06 4.23 3.59
CA LYS A 159 34.15 4.94 2.90
C LYS A 159 35.52 4.61 3.50
N GLY A 160 36.53 4.45 2.67
CA GLY A 160 37.91 4.15 3.08
C GLY A 160 38.27 2.67 3.02
N ASP A 161 37.33 1.80 2.61
CA ASP A 161 37.62 0.40 2.29
C ASP A 161 38.14 0.32 0.84
N ALA A 162 39.47 0.37 0.69
CA ALA A 162 40.14 0.40 -0.61
C ALA A 162 39.75 -0.80 -1.51
N GLY A 163 39.51 -1.98 -0.91
CA GLY A 163 39.11 -3.17 -1.66
C GLY A 163 37.71 -3.04 -2.24
N ARG A 164 36.76 -2.58 -1.43
CA ARG A 164 35.38 -2.36 -1.87
C ARG A 164 35.24 -1.18 -2.81
N GLU A 165 35.99 -0.10 -2.59
CA GLU A 165 35.98 1.03 -3.52
C GLU A 165 36.56 0.66 -4.89
N ALA A 166 37.58 -0.19 -4.94
CA ALA A 166 38.07 -0.74 -6.20
C ALA A 166 37.01 -1.62 -6.89
N LEU A 167 36.35 -2.48 -6.12
CA LEU A 167 35.27 -3.34 -6.63
C LEU A 167 34.05 -2.53 -7.10
N LEU A 168 33.70 -1.45 -6.41
CA LEU A 168 32.65 -0.52 -6.82
C LEU A 168 32.96 0.11 -8.18
N ARG A 169 34.20 0.57 -8.40
CA ARG A 169 34.63 1.13 -9.69
C ARG A 169 34.61 0.07 -10.80
N LEU A 170 35.02 -1.16 -10.49
CA LEU A 170 34.90 -2.30 -11.42
C LEU A 170 33.43 -2.56 -11.80
N ARG A 171 32.52 -2.60 -10.82
CA ARG A 171 31.08 -2.79 -11.08
C ARG A 171 30.47 -1.66 -11.89
N LEU A 172 30.91 -0.42 -11.68
CA LEU A 172 30.47 0.71 -12.50
C LEU A 172 30.91 0.56 -13.96
N ASP A 173 32.14 0.12 -14.19
CA ASP A 173 32.66 -0.12 -15.55
C ASP A 173 31.90 -1.25 -16.25
N GLU A 174 31.69 -2.38 -15.55
CA GLU A 174 30.89 -3.50 -16.05
C GLU A 174 29.45 -3.07 -16.39
N ALA A 175 28.81 -2.28 -15.51
CA ALA A 175 27.45 -1.79 -15.72
C ALA A 175 27.34 -0.87 -16.95
N LYS A 176 28.34 0.00 -17.18
CA LYS A 176 28.40 0.83 -18.39
C LYS A 176 28.53 -0.02 -19.65
N GLY A 177 29.44 -1.01 -19.64
CA GLY A 177 29.59 -1.94 -20.76
C GLY A 177 28.32 -2.74 -21.05
N LEU A 178 27.56 -3.12 -20.02
CA LEU A 178 26.26 -3.78 -20.19
C LEU A 178 25.18 -2.84 -20.75
N MET A 179 25.18 -1.57 -20.32
CA MET A 179 24.29 -0.54 -20.83
C MET A 179 24.54 -0.27 -22.33
N ASP A 180 25.80 -0.18 -22.76
CA ASP A 180 26.16 0.04 -24.16
C ASP A 180 25.69 -1.13 -25.04
N LYS A 181 25.89 -2.37 -24.58
CA LYS A 181 25.37 -3.57 -25.26
C LYS A 181 23.84 -3.57 -25.37
N ALA A 182 23.15 -3.14 -24.30
CA ALA A 182 21.70 -3.04 -24.30
C ALA A 182 21.20 -1.97 -25.31
N GLN A 183 21.91 -0.85 -25.43
CA GLN A 183 21.61 0.19 -26.41
C GLN A 183 21.83 -0.29 -27.85
N ALA A 184 22.92 -1.02 -28.12
CA ALA A 184 23.17 -1.62 -29.43
C ALA A 184 22.07 -2.62 -29.83
N ALA A 185 21.67 -3.50 -28.91
CA ALA A 185 20.60 -4.47 -29.16
C ALA A 185 19.24 -3.78 -29.44
N LYS A 186 18.95 -2.64 -28.79
CA LYS A 186 17.76 -1.85 -29.14
C LYS A 186 17.85 -1.27 -30.55
N ALA A 187 19.01 -0.78 -30.95
CA ALA A 187 19.22 -0.26 -32.31
C ALA A 187 19.04 -1.36 -33.38
N GLU A 188 19.35 -2.60 -33.04
CA GLU A 188 19.10 -3.79 -33.87
C GLU A 188 17.62 -4.24 -33.91
N GLY A 189 16.72 -3.58 -33.15
CA GLY A 189 15.28 -3.81 -33.20
C GLY A 189 14.77 -4.94 -32.30
N TYR A 190 15.54 -5.37 -31.29
CA TYR A 190 15.07 -6.37 -30.33
C TYR A 190 13.88 -5.86 -29.50
N LEU A 191 12.75 -6.59 -29.57
CA LEU A 191 11.54 -6.26 -28.85
C LEU A 191 11.74 -6.35 -27.33
N GLY A 192 11.23 -5.38 -26.57
CA GLY A 192 11.32 -5.35 -25.09
C GLY A 192 12.64 -4.81 -24.54
N SER A 193 13.55 -4.34 -25.40
CA SER A 193 14.85 -3.76 -25.03
C SER A 193 14.75 -2.47 -24.21
N ASP A 194 13.64 -1.73 -24.29
CA ASP A 194 13.43 -0.47 -23.56
C ASP A 194 13.50 -0.63 -22.05
N ARG A 195 12.76 -1.59 -21.49
CA ARG A 195 12.74 -1.84 -20.03
C ARG A 195 14.10 -2.30 -19.52
N TRP A 196 14.85 -3.00 -20.36
CA TRP A 196 16.19 -3.48 -20.03
C TRP A 196 17.18 -2.32 -19.96
N ILE A 197 17.10 -1.38 -20.90
CA ILE A 197 17.90 -0.15 -20.88
C ILE A 197 17.60 0.71 -19.65
N ASP A 198 16.33 0.85 -19.27
CA ASP A 198 15.95 1.62 -18.09
C ASP A 198 16.56 1.04 -16.81
N HIS A 199 16.58 -0.29 -16.66
CA HIS A 199 17.24 -0.95 -15.54
C HIS A 199 18.75 -0.69 -15.55
N HIS A 200 19.43 -0.89 -16.68
CA HIS A 200 20.88 -0.63 -16.80
C HIS A 200 21.23 0.83 -16.53
N ARG A 201 20.41 1.77 -17.01
CA ARG A 201 20.57 3.19 -16.72
C ARG A 201 20.48 3.45 -15.22
N SER A 202 19.46 2.92 -14.55
CA SER A 202 19.32 3.02 -13.08
C SER A 202 20.54 2.45 -12.34
N THR A 203 21.05 1.30 -12.77
CA THR A 203 22.26 0.68 -12.20
C THR A 203 23.46 1.62 -12.33
N VAL A 204 23.73 2.13 -13.54
CA VAL A 204 24.86 3.03 -13.82
C VAL A 204 24.73 4.32 -13.02
N ASP A 205 23.53 4.92 -12.98
CA ASP A 205 23.27 6.15 -12.24
C ASP A 205 23.55 5.97 -10.75
N ARG A 206 23.08 4.87 -10.15
CA ARG A 206 23.27 4.62 -8.71
C ARG A 206 24.70 4.28 -8.35
N LEU A 207 25.39 3.49 -9.18
CA LEU A 207 26.82 3.22 -8.99
C LEU A 207 27.64 4.50 -9.13
N THR A 208 27.29 5.37 -10.09
CA THR A 208 27.94 6.67 -10.28
C THR A 208 27.71 7.58 -9.07
N GLN A 209 26.49 7.63 -8.53
CA GLN A 209 26.17 8.35 -7.31
C GLN A 209 27.01 7.85 -6.13
N LEU A 210 27.08 6.54 -5.93
CA LEU A 210 27.88 5.96 -4.84
C LEU A 210 29.36 6.29 -4.99
N CYS A 211 29.94 6.17 -6.20
CA CYS A 211 31.31 6.59 -6.47
C CYS A 211 31.52 8.07 -6.14
N SER A 212 30.59 8.96 -6.54
CA SER A 212 30.72 10.38 -6.26
C SER A 212 30.76 10.71 -4.76
N ILE A 213 29.99 9.98 -3.95
CA ILE A 213 30.01 10.12 -2.48
C ILE A 213 31.33 9.58 -1.90
N MET A 214 31.85 8.47 -2.44
CA MET A 214 33.13 7.91 -2.02
C MET A 214 34.29 8.85 -2.34
N ASP A 215 34.25 9.53 -3.50
CA ASP A 215 35.31 10.44 -3.94
C ASP A 215 35.18 11.85 -3.31
N ASP A 216 34.04 12.20 -2.71
CA ASP A 216 33.80 13.52 -2.10
C ASP A 216 34.68 13.75 -0.85
N PRO A 217 35.61 14.72 -0.85
CA PRO A 217 36.46 15.00 0.30
C PRO A 217 35.70 15.49 1.54
N ALA A 218 34.46 15.97 1.39
CA ALA A 218 33.61 16.35 2.52
C ALA A 218 33.12 15.15 3.33
N VAL A 219 33.10 13.95 2.72
CA VAL A 219 32.71 12.70 3.40
C VAL A 219 33.96 12.09 4.05
N PRO A 220 34.02 11.97 5.39
CA PRO A 220 35.19 11.42 6.07
C PRO A 220 35.32 9.91 5.86
N ASN A 221 36.56 9.41 5.89
CA ASN A 221 36.81 7.96 5.92
C ASN A 221 36.19 7.34 7.18
N GLY A 222 35.56 6.18 7.02
CA GLY A 222 34.75 5.52 8.06
C GLY A 222 33.28 5.95 8.07
N ALA A 223 32.86 6.90 7.23
CA ALA A 223 31.46 7.24 7.08
C ALA A 223 30.65 6.04 6.55
N VAL A 224 29.51 5.77 7.20
CA VAL A 224 28.52 4.78 6.74
C VAL A 224 27.56 5.48 5.80
N ILE A 225 27.49 4.98 4.57
CA ILE A 225 26.75 5.57 3.45
C ILE A 225 25.61 4.63 3.09
N GLN A 226 24.40 5.18 3.00
CA GLN A 226 23.21 4.51 2.51
C GLN A 226 22.63 5.37 1.38
N LEU A 227 22.42 4.78 0.20
CA LEU A 227 21.76 5.48 -0.89
C LEU A 227 20.26 5.63 -0.59
N ALA A 228 19.65 6.68 -1.13
CA ALA A 228 18.20 6.85 -1.04
C ALA A 228 17.46 5.65 -1.64
N THR A 229 16.27 5.38 -1.09
CA THR A 229 15.36 4.32 -1.54
C THR A 229 15.17 4.43 -3.06
N PRO A 230 15.41 3.35 -3.81
CA PRO A 230 15.25 3.39 -5.26
C PRO A 230 13.79 3.57 -5.63
N LYS A 231 13.56 4.19 -6.80
CA LYS A 231 12.22 4.23 -7.40
C LYS A 231 11.87 2.84 -7.91
N MET A 232 11.31 2.03 -7.03
CA MET A 232 10.73 0.74 -7.40
C MET A 232 9.45 1.01 -8.21
N PRO A 233 9.26 0.36 -9.37
CA PRO A 233 8.01 0.49 -10.10
C PRO A 233 6.89 -0.13 -9.26
N SER A 234 6.03 0.69 -8.66
CA SER A 234 4.92 0.18 -7.87
C SER A 234 3.85 -0.41 -8.80
N ARG A 235 3.13 -1.43 -8.32
CA ARG A 235 1.95 -1.97 -9.04
C ARG A 235 0.91 -0.87 -9.28
N LEU A 236 0.80 0.11 -8.38
CA LEU A 236 -0.09 1.26 -8.51
C LEU A 236 0.33 2.18 -9.66
N ASP A 237 1.63 2.46 -9.80
CA ASP A 237 2.19 3.25 -10.91
C ASP A 237 2.09 2.52 -12.25
N GLN A 238 2.11 1.18 -12.23
CA GLN A 238 1.90 0.38 -13.44
C GLN A 238 0.43 0.42 -13.88
N VAL A 239 -0.52 0.37 -12.94
CA VAL A 239 -1.97 0.44 -13.25
C VAL A 239 -2.36 1.78 -13.83
N SER A 240 -1.83 2.89 -13.31
CA SER A 240 -2.07 4.22 -13.88
C SER A 240 -1.51 4.36 -15.30
N LYS A 241 -0.36 3.74 -15.61
CA LYS A 241 0.19 3.69 -16.98
C LYS A 241 -0.58 2.76 -17.93
N ILE A 242 -1.20 1.69 -17.43
CA ILE A 242 -2.06 0.81 -18.24
C ILE A 242 -3.29 1.58 -18.75
N GLY A 243 -3.80 2.55 -17.98
CA GLY A 243 -4.87 3.44 -18.42
C GLY A 243 -4.48 4.40 -19.56
N GLU A 244 -3.18 4.67 -19.75
CA GLU A 244 -2.65 5.49 -20.86
C GLU A 244 -2.37 4.67 -22.13
N PHE A 245 -2.40 3.33 -22.04
CA PHE A 245 -2.31 2.47 -23.22
C PHE A 245 -3.64 2.55 -23.99
N GLN A 246 -3.76 3.54 -24.87
CA GLN A 246 -4.75 3.47 -25.94
C GLN A 246 -4.28 2.35 -26.87
N PRO A 247 -5.01 1.23 -27.00
CA PRO A 247 -4.73 0.35 -28.12
C PRO A 247 -4.89 1.22 -29.37
N GLU A 248 -3.82 1.40 -30.14
CA GLU A 248 -4.02 1.80 -31.53
C GLU A 248 -5.04 0.80 -32.06
N ASN A 249 -6.23 1.28 -32.46
CA ASN A 249 -7.29 0.40 -32.93
C ASN A 249 -6.75 -0.40 -34.11
N GLU A 250 -6.31 -1.62 -33.82
CA GLU A 250 -5.74 -2.55 -34.80
C GLU A 250 -6.78 -2.82 -35.90
N GLN A 251 -8.07 -2.76 -35.53
CA GLN A 251 -9.20 -2.77 -36.45
C GLN A 251 -9.23 -1.57 -37.42
N THR A 252 -8.86 -0.36 -36.98
CA THR A 252 -8.83 0.83 -37.85
C THR A 252 -7.66 0.79 -38.83
N ARG A 253 -6.51 0.23 -38.42
CA ARG A 253 -5.37 -0.02 -39.32
C ARG A 253 -5.68 -1.11 -40.35
N LEU A 254 -6.23 -2.25 -39.92
CA LEU A 254 -6.67 -3.33 -40.82
C LEU A 254 -7.72 -2.87 -41.83
N LEU A 255 -8.68 -2.02 -41.43
CA LEU A 255 -9.68 -1.45 -42.34
C LEU A 255 -9.07 -0.47 -43.34
N ALA A 256 -8.06 0.31 -42.95
CA ALA A 256 -7.35 1.23 -43.84
C ALA A 256 -6.51 0.48 -44.88
N ASP A 257 -5.81 -0.58 -44.46
CA ASP A 257 -4.99 -1.41 -45.36
C ASP A 257 -5.86 -2.21 -46.35
N VAL A 258 -7.03 -2.69 -45.91
CA VAL A 258 -8.00 -3.36 -46.78
C VAL A 258 -8.63 -2.40 -47.79
N LYS A 259 -8.94 -1.15 -47.40
CA LYS A 259 -9.43 -0.13 -48.33
C LYS A 259 -8.39 0.27 -49.37
N ALA A 260 -7.14 0.42 -48.95
CA ALA A 260 -6.02 0.70 -49.86
C ALA A 260 -5.79 -0.42 -50.89
N LEU A 261 -6.05 -1.68 -50.53
CA LEU A 261 -6.00 -2.83 -51.45
C LEU A 261 -7.21 -2.92 -52.39
N LEU A 262 -8.36 -2.36 -52.00
CA LEU A 262 -9.59 -2.36 -52.79
C LEU A 262 -9.75 -1.10 -53.67
N GLY A 263 -8.86 -0.11 -53.53
CA GLY A 263 -8.84 1.09 -54.37
C GLY A 263 -9.94 2.10 -54.08
N GLU A 264 -10.47 2.11 -52.84
CA GLU A 264 -11.38 3.16 -52.33
C GLU A 264 -10.67 4.14 -51.39
#